data_AF-A0A3D3FC25-F1
#
_entry.id   AF-A0A3D3FC25-F1
#
_cell.length_a   1.000
_cell.length_b   1.000
_cell.length_c   1.000
_cell.angle_alpha   90.00
_cell.angle_beta   90.00
_cell.angle_gamma   90.00
#
_symmetry.space_group_name_H-M   'P 1'
#
loop_
_entity.id
_entity.type
_entity.pdbx_description
1 polymer ?
#
loop_
_entity_poly.entity_id
_entity_poly.type
_entity_poly.pdbx_seq_one_letter_code
_entity_poly.pdbx_strand_id
1 'polypeptide(L)'
;MNVCFYFKVLGLAQDEQGNPAYAGLKMDLGEAKPGVTYQMMVDKVKETPDWKSQFIKMLHLNVAGVKESDIELITPEEYERDYWDDGDDEDDEDA
;
A
#
# COMPACT_ATOMS: atom_id res chain seq x y z
N MET A 1 7.00 4.35 -17.45
CA MET A 1 5.95 4.38 -16.40
C MET A 1 6.54 3.73 -15.17
N ASN A 2 6.64 4.45 -14.06
CA ASN A 2 7.00 3.83 -12.78
C ASN A 2 5.81 2.97 -12.33
N VAL A 3 6.09 1.72 -11.98
CA VAL A 3 5.09 0.78 -11.48
C VAL A 3 5.18 0.76 -9.98
N CYS A 4 4.03 0.90 -9.34
CA CYS A 4 3.91 0.79 -7.90
C CYS A 4 2.80 -0.22 -7.59
N PHE A 5 2.92 -0.95 -6.49
CA PHE A 5 1.75 -1.61 -5.88
C PHE A 5 1.25 -0.79 -4.70
N TYR A 6 -0.07 -0.78 -4.53
CA TYR A 6 -0.74 -0.02 -3.50
C TYR A 6 -1.53 -0.97 -2.61
N PHE A 7 -1.34 -0.84 -1.31
CA PHE A 7 -2.00 -1.71 -0.32
C PHE A 7 -2.69 -0.84 0.72
N LYS A 8 -3.83 -1.34 1.23
CA LYS A 8 -4.31 -0.95 2.55
C LYS A 8 -4.01 -2.08 3.52
N VAL A 9 -3.48 -1.73 4.69
CA VAL A 9 -3.07 -2.69 5.72
C VAL A 9 -3.69 -2.28 7.06
N LEU A 10 -4.57 -3.12 7.59
CA LEU A 10 -5.19 -2.90 8.90
C LEU A 10 -4.18 -3.17 10.02
N GLY A 11 -4.14 -2.28 11.01
CA GLY A 11 -3.32 -2.45 12.22
C GLY A 11 -1.91 -1.88 12.13
N LEU A 12 -1.58 -1.20 11.02
CA LEU A 12 -0.37 -0.37 10.92
C LEU A 12 -0.59 1.10 11.27
N ALA A 13 -1.86 1.53 11.41
CA ALA A 13 -2.24 2.84 11.91
C ALA A 13 -3.25 2.71 13.05
N GLN A 14 -3.53 3.83 13.72
CA GLN A 14 -4.61 3.96 14.71
C GLN A 14 -5.51 5.14 14.35
N ASP A 15 -6.80 5.04 14.67
CA ASP A 15 -7.70 6.18 14.61
C ASP A 15 -7.51 7.11 15.84
N GLU A 16 -8.23 8.23 15.88
CA GLU A 16 -8.19 9.19 16.99
C GLU A 16 -8.56 8.58 18.36
N GLN A 17 -9.22 7.43 18.37
CA GLN A 17 -9.68 6.72 19.55
C GLN A 17 -8.71 5.60 19.97
N GLY A 18 -7.61 5.41 19.23
CA GLY A 18 -6.59 4.39 19.47
C GLY A 18 -6.96 3.00 18.95
N ASN A 19 -8.05 2.85 18.19
CA ASN A 19 -8.41 1.58 17.56
C ASN A 19 -7.54 1.34 16.32
N PRO A 20 -7.22 0.08 16.00
CA PRO A 20 -6.52 -0.27 14.75
C PRO A 20 -7.26 0.29 13.52
N ALA A 21 -6.52 1.00 12.67
CA ALA A 21 -7.00 1.57 11.42
C ALA A 21 -6.19 1.07 10.22
N TYR A 22 -6.72 1.31 9.02
CA TYR A 22 -6.00 1.01 7.78
C TYR A 22 -4.92 2.06 7.53
N ALA A 23 -3.72 1.61 7.20
CA ALA A 23 -2.66 2.44 6.65
C ALA A 23 -2.51 2.16 5.14
N GLY A 24 -2.25 3.21 4.37
CA GLY A 24 -1.81 3.10 2.99
C GLY A 24 -0.34 2.71 2.91
N LEU A 25 -0.01 1.72 2.08
CA LEU A 25 1.37 1.38 1.73
C LEU A 25 1.56 1.41 0.21
N LYS A 26 2.53 2.21 -0.24
CA LYS A 26 2.99 2.24 -1.63
C LYS A 26 4.34 1.54 -1.76
N MET A 27 4.46 0.64 -2.73
CA MET A 27 5.68 -0.09 -3.03
C MET A 27 6.14 0.19 -4.45
N ASP A 28 7.17 1.01 -4.60
CA ASP A 28 7.77 1.32 -5.90
C ASP A 28 8.58 0.11 -6.43
N LEU A 29 8.26 -0.34 -7.64
CA LEU A 29 8.95 -1.43 -8.34
C LEU A 29 9.91 -0.94 -9.43
N GLY A 30 9.91 0.37 -9.68
CA GLY A 30 10.70 1.03 -10.73
C GLY A 30 10.00 1.04 -12.08
N GLU A 31 10.78 1.19 -13.15
CA GLU A 31 10.24 1.37 -14.49
C GLU A 31 9.71 0.06 -15.11
N ALA A 32 8.45 0.10 -15.58
CA ALA A 32 7.90 -0.97 -16.39
C ALA A 32 8.61 -1.06 -17.74
N LYS A 33 8.83 -2.29 -18.20
CA LYS A 33 9.17 -2.56 -19.60
C LYS A 33 8.03 -2.10 -20.52
N PRO A 34 8.32 -1.65 -21.76
CA PRO A 34 7.27 -1.32 -22.73
C PRO A 34 6.25 -2.45 -22.90
N GLY A 35 4.97 -2.11 -22.88
CA GLY A 35 3.86 -3.06 -23.02
C GLY A 35 3.39 -3.72 -21.71
N VAL A 36 4.06 -3.50 -20.59
CA VAL A 36 3.59 -3.95 -19.27
C VAL A 36 2.61 -2.93 -18.70
N THR A 37 1.39 -3.36 -18.38
CA THR A 37 0.37 -2.52 -17.73
C THR A 37 0.27 -2.83 -16.23
N TYR A 38 -0.31 -1.91 -15.46
CA TYR A 38 -0.61 -2.13 -14.05
C TYR A 38 -1.50 -3.36 -13.82
N GLN A 39 -2.55 -3.51 -14.63
CA GLN A 39 -3.48 -4.65 -14.51
C GLN A 39 -2.76 -6.00 -14.67
N MET A 40 -1.85 -6.11 -15.64
CA MET A 40 -1.06 -7.34 -15.84
C MET A 40 -0.22 -7.70 -14.61
N MET A 41 0.31 -6.68 -13.91
CA MET A 41 1.08 -6.86 -12.68
C MET A 41 0.18 -7.30 -11.52
N VAL A 42 -0.98 -6.66 -11.37
CA VAL A 42 -2.00 -7.01 -10.36
C VAL A 42 -2.46 -8.44 -10.54
N ASP A 43 -2.80 -8.83 -11.77
CA ASP A 43 -3.24 -10.19 -12.08
C ASP A 43 -2.13 -11.19 -11.73
N LYS A 44 -0.87 -10.87 -12.04
CA LYS A 44 0.25 -11.76 -11.74
C LYS A 44 0.47 -11.96 -10.24
N VAL A 45 0.30 -10.92 -9.44
CA VAL A 45 0.34 -11.03 -7.97
C VAL A 45 -0.81 -11.89 -7.47
N LYS A 46 -2.04 -11.65 -7.96
CA LYS A 46 -3.23 -12.40 -7.55
C LYS A 46 -3.18 -13.87 -7.96
N GLU A 47 -2.53 -14.20 -9.07
CA GLU A 47 -2.25 -15.58 -9.51
C GLU A 47 -1.19 -16.29 -8.65
N THR A 48 -0.33 -15.52 -7.97
CA THR A 48 0.76 -16.08 -7.16
C THR A 48 0.19 -16.64 -5.85
N PRO A 49 0.30 -17.95 -5.60
CA PRO A 49 -0.16 -18.53 -4.34
C PRO A 49 0.55 -17.88 -3.15
N ASP A 50 -0.21 -17.66 -2.07
CA ASP A 50 0.30 -17.15 -0.80
C ASP A 50 1.01 -15.78 -0.89
N TRP A 51 0.72 -14.97 -1.93
CA TRP A 51 1.39 -13.67 -2.13
C TRP A 51 1.27 -12.75 -0.90
N LYS A 52 0.14 -12.80 -0.18
CA LYS A 52 -0.04 -12.04 1.06
C LYS A 52 0.90 -12.52 2.17
N SER A 53 1.05 -13.84 2.31
CA SER A 53 1.99 -14.45 3.26
C SER A 53 3.43 -14.02 2.96
N GLN A 54 3.81 -14.02 1.69
CA GLN A 54 5.13 -13.59 1.24
C GLN A 54 5.34 -12.10 1.48
N PHE A 55 4.33 -11.27 1.21
CA PHE A 55 4.36 -9.83 1.47
C PHE A 55 4.55 -9.52 2.96
N ILE A 56 3.80 -10.20 3.85
CA ILE A 56 3.96 -10.07 5.32
C ILE A 56 5.40 -10.38 5.74
N LYS A 57 5.97 -11.48 5.22
CA LYS A 57 7.34 -11.90 5.55
C LYS A 57 8.37 -10.91 5.04
N MET A 58 8.22 -10.42 3.82
CA MET A 58 9.16 -9.49 3.18
C MET A 58 9.27 -8.17 3.96
N LEU A 59 8.15 -7.67 4.49
CA LEU A 59 8.09 -6.42 5.24
C LEU A 59 8.13 -6.61 6.76
N HIS A 60 8.32 -7.85 7.23
CA HIS A 60 8.31 -8.21 8.66
C HIS A 60 7.05 -7.72 9.42
N LEU A 61 5.90 -7.65 8.74
CA LEU A 61 4.64 -7.16 9.33
C LEU A 61 4.06 -8.12 10.37
N ASN A 62 4.57 -9.34 10.43
CA ASN A 62 4.24 -10.30 11.49
C ASN A 62 4.64 -9.79 12.88
N VAL A 63 5.65 -8.92 12.99
CA VAL A 63 6.04 -8.29 14.26
C VAL A 63 4.93 -7.36 14.78
N ALA A 64 4.18 -6.74 13.88
CA ALA A 64 3.02 -5.92 14.19
C ALA A 64 1.72 -6.75 14.32
N GLY A 65 1.78 -8.08 14.21
CA GLY A 65 0.61 -8.95 14.33
C GLY A 65 -0.32 -8.96 13.10
N VAL A 66 0.11 -8.37 11.97
CA VAL A 66 -0.65 -8.32 10.72
C VAL A 66 -0.84 -9.71 10.12
N LYS A 67 -2.07 -10.02 9.69
CA LYS A 67 -2.47 -11.28 9.05
C LYS A 67 -2.82 -11.05 7.58
N GLU A 68 -2.95 -12.14 6.84
CA GLU A 68 -3.31 -12.07 5.40
C GLU A 68 -4.70 -11.48 5.16
N SER A 69 -5.62 -11.59 6.12
CA SER A 69 -6.94 -10.94 6.09
C SER A 69 -6.85 -9.42 6.16
N ASP A 70 -5.76 -8.89 6.68
CA ASP A 70 -5.60 -7.48 7.04
C ASP A 70 -5.00 -6.68 5.89
N ILE A 71 -4.60 -7.35 4.80
CA ILE A 71 -3.95 -6.76 3.63
C ILE A 71 -4.87 -6.86 2.42
N GLU A 72 -5.02 -5.75 1.73
CA GLU A 72 -5.71 -5.70 0.45
C GLU A 72 -4.89 -4.90 -0.55
N LEU A 73 -4.74 -5.43 -1.76
CA LEU A 73 -4.14 -4.73 -2.89
C LEU A 73 -5.24 -3.85 -3.52
N ILE A 74 -5.03 -2.54 -3.54
CA ILE A 74 -5.99 -1.54 -4.00
C ILE A 74 -5.51 -0.88 -5.31
N THR A 75 -6.39 -0.14 -5.97
CA THR A 75 -5.99 0.64 -7.16
C THR A 75 -5.23 1.91 -6.77
N PRO A 76 -4.46 2.52 -7.69
CA PRO A 76 -3.87 3.83 -7.46
C PRO A 76 -4.93 4.87 -7.09
N GLU A 77 -6.10 4.85 -7.73
CA GLU A 77 -7.18 5.81 -7.48
C GLU A 77 -7.82 5.62 -6.10
N GLU A 78 -7.96 4.38 -5.62
CA GLU A 78 -8.38 4.11 -4.24
C GLU A 78 -7.34 4.60 -3.24
N TYR A 79 -6.05 4.40 -3.54
CA TYR A 79 -4.97 4.86 -2.68
C TYR A 79 -4.93 6.39 -2.60
N GLU A 80 -5.02 7.06 -3.74
CA GLU A 80 -5.00 8.51 -3.83
C GLU A 80 -6.18 9.11 -3.05
N ARG A 81 -7.40 8.62 -3.28
CA ARG A 81 -8.58 9.10 -2.56
C ARG A 81 -8.49 8.94 -1.04
N ASP A 82 -7.95 7.83 -0.57
CA ASP A 82 -8.05 7.44 0.85
C ASP A 82 -6.80 7.81 1.67
N TYR A 83 -5.63 7.99 1.03
CA TYR A 83 -4.34 8.16 1.71
C TYR A 83 -3.44 9.23 1.11
N TRP A 84 -3.78 9.79 -0.05
CA TRP A 84 -3.05 10.91 -0.62
C TRP A 84 -3.82 12.19 -0.32
N ASP A 85 -3.40 12.86 0.75
CA ASP A 85 -3.86 14.21 1.03
C ASP A 85 -3.09 15.15 0.10
N ASP A 86 -3.78 15.84 -0.82
CA ASP A 86 -3.23 16.94 -1.64
C ASP A 86 -2.96 18.20 -0.77
N GLY A 87 -2.77 18.03 0.53
CA GLY A 87 -2.41 19.09 1.46
C GLY A 87 -0.97 19.47 1.26
N ASP A 88 -0.76 20.56 0.52
CA ASP A 88 0.35 21.49 0.72
C ASP A 88 0.82 21.46 2.19
N ASP A 89 1.94 20.80 2.46
CA ASP A 89 2.89 21.34 3.43
C ASP A 89 3.47 22.62 2.77
N GLU A 90 2.63 23.66 2.64
CA GLU A 90 3.12 25.03 2.57
C GLU A 90 3.96 25.19 3.83
N ASP A 91 5.26 25.27 3.59
CA ASP A 91 6.30 25.79 4.45
C ASP A 91 5.75 26.39 5.76
N ASP A 92 6.01 25.73 6.89
CA ASP A 92 6.15 26.40 8.19
C ASP A 92 7.37 27.36 8.10
N GLU A 93 7.27 28.40 7.28
CA GLU A 93 8.05 29.62 7.39
C GLU A 93 7.18 30.68 8.09
N ASP A 94 7.64 31.03 9.30
CA ASP A 94 7.35 32.24 10.08
C ASP A 94 5.98 32.41 10.79
N ALA A 95 6.00 32.19 12.11
CA ALA A 95 5.42 33.12 13.11
C ALA A 95 6.04 32.99 14.51
#